data_AF-A0A8K0H5P9-F1
#
_entry.id   AF-A0A8K0H5P9-F1
#
_cell.length_a   1.000
_cell.length_b   1.000
_cell.length_c   1.000
_cell.angle_alpha   90.00
_cell.angle_beta   90.00
_cell.angle_gamma   90.00
#
_symmetry.space_group_name_H-M   'P 1'
#
loop_
_entity.id
_entity.type
_entity.pdbx_description
1 polymer ?
#
loop_
_entity_poly.entity_id
_entity_poly.type
_entity_poly.pdbx_seq_one_letter_code
_entity_poly.pdbx_strand_id
1 'polypeptide(L)'
;MEEIVPLILIKRNPDSKGGVRTLPFIIANEAFERLASQGIQPNMVIYLTKQYGLSAAEAANVLFLWSAATDFFPIVGAFMADSYVGRFRTIAFGSLVSLLV
;
A
#
# COMPACT_ATOMS: atom_id res chain seq x y z
N MET A 1 34.51 15.74 38.59
CA MET A 1 33.86 16.26 37.35
C MET A 1 32.74 15.30 36.99
N GLU A 2 31.63 15.42 37.72
CA GLU A 2 30.46 14.52 37.71
C GLU A 2 29.23 15.26 37.17
N GLU A 3 29.31 15.86 35.99
CA GLU A 3 28.23 16.76 35.50
C GLU A 3 27.87 16.60 34.01
N ILE A 4 28.13 15.44 33.39
CA ILE A 4 27.76 15.18 31.98
C ILE A 4 26.81 13.97 31.83
N VAL A 5 26.28 13.44 32.94
CA VAL A 5 25.50 12.17 32.93
C VAL A 5 23.96 12.32 33.07
N PRO A 6 23.31 13.48 33.31
CA PRO A 6 21.84 13.49 33.40
C PRO A 6 21.10 13.74 32.06
N LEU A 7 21.79 14.03 30.95
CA LEU A 7 21.10 14.36 29.68
C LEU A 7 20.67 13.13 28.85
N ILE A 8 21.00 11.90 29.28
CA ILE A 8 20.63 10.63 28.60
C ILE A 8 19.29 10.07 29.12
N LEU A 9 18.68 10.69 30.14
CA LEU A 9 17.35 10.28 30.59
C LEU A 9 16.27 10.87 29.67
N ILE A 10 16.12 10.24 28.50
CA ILE A 10 14.88 10.27 27.72
C ILE A 10 13.75 9.91 28.68
N LYS A 11 13.00 10.94 29.10
CA LYS A 11 11.70 10.80 29.73
C LYS A 11 10.75 10.19 28.69
N ARG A 12 10.78 8.85 28.53
CA ARG A 12 9.72 8.14 27.80
C ARG A 12 8.45 8.30 28.63
N ASN A 13 7.57 9.19 28.18
CA ASN A 13 6.21 9.21 28.67
C ASN A 13 5.57 7.84 28.34
N PRO A 14 5.12 7.04 29.33
CA PRO A 14 4.57 5.70 29.06
C PRO A 14 3.15 5.74 28.47
N ASP A 15 2.57 6.91 28.20
CA ASP A 15 1.22 7.03 27.62
C ASP A 15 1.17 6.87 26.09
N SER A 16 2.08 6.08 25.52
CA SER A 16 2.09 5.77 24.08
C SER A 16 1.11 4.62 23.74
N LYS A 17 -0.15 4.71 24.20
CA LYS A 17 -1.24 3.84 23.73
C LYS A 17 -1.92 4.36 22.44
N GLY A 18 -1.38 5.41 21.82
CA GLY A 18 -1.92 5.96 20.57
C GLY A 18 -1.84 4.95 19.41
N GLY A 19 -0.71 4.28 19.25
CA GLY A 19 -0.48 3.34 18.14
C GLY A 19 -1.35 2.09 18.17
N VAL A 20 -1.67 1.56 19.36
CA VAL A 20 -2.51 0.35 19.49
C VAL A 20 -3.97 0.60 19.12
N ARG A 21 -4.46 1.84 19.23
CA ARG A 21 -5.82 2.20 18.79
C ARG A 21 -5.90 2.41 17.28
N THR A 22 -4.82 2.87 16.64
CA THR A 22 -4.76 3.06 15.18
C THR A 22 -4.41 1.79 14.41
N LEU A 23 -3.71 0.83 15.04
CA LEU A 23 -3.32 -0.44 14.45
C LEU A 23 -4.46 -1.23 13.78
N PRO A 24 -5.63 -1.44 14.43
CA PRO A 24 -6.72 -2.20 13.80
C PRO A 24 -7.28 -1.52 12.55
N PHE A 25 -7.29 -0.19 12.49
CA PHE A 25 -7.75 0.54 11.31
C PHE A 25 -6.79 0.38 10.12
N ILE A 26 -5.47 0.40 10.38
CA ILE A 26 -4.45 0.18 9.34
C ILE A 26 -4.53 -1.26 8.83
N ILE A 27 -4.63 -2.24 9.74
CA ILE A 27 -4.75 -3.66 9.37
C ILE A 27 -6.04 -3.89 8.57
N ALA A 28 -7.16 -3.30 8.97
CA ALA A 28 -8.41 -3.42 8.24
C ALA A 28 -8.28 -2.83 6.83
N ASN A 29 -7.71 -1.63 6.67
CA ASN A 29 -7.49 -1.01 5.36
C ASN A 29 -6.63 -1.91 4.46
N GLU A 30 -5.49 -2.38 4.97
CA GLU A 30 -4.59 -3.29 4.24
C GLU A 30 -5.29 -4.60 3.84
N ALA A 31 -6.12 -5.16 4.73
CA ALA A 31 -6.88 -6.36 4.45
C ALA A 31 -7.92 -6.14 3.34
N PHE A 32 -8.66 -5.03 3.37
CA PHE A 32 -9.61 -4.69 2.31
C PHE A 32 -8.93 -4.47 0.97
N GLU A 33 -7.80 -3.77 0.95
CA GLU A 33 -7.01 -3.54 -0.26
C GLU A 33 -6.52 -4.86 -0.87
N ARG A 34 -5.99 -5.76 -0.04
CA ARG A 34 -5.60 -7.11 -0.48
C ARG A 34 -6.78 -7.92 -0.99
N LEU A 35 -7.92 -7.89 -0.31
CA LEU A 35 -9.12 -8.64 -0.74
C LEU A 35 -9.63 -8.14 -2.09
N ALA A 36 -9.67 -6.83 -2.31
CA ALA A 36 -10.09 -6.24 -3.58
C ALA A 36 -9.14 -6.67 -4.73
N SER A 37 -7.83 -6.55 -4.52
CA SER A 37 -6.82 -6.92 -5.52
C SER A 37 -6.89 -8.41 -5.89
N GLN A 38 -6.99 -9.31 -4.90
CA GLN A 38 -7.07 -10.75 -5.14
C GLN A 38 -8.41 -11.17 -5.78
N GLY A 39 -9.51 -10.45 -5.51
CA GLY A 39 -10.83 -10.73 -6.09
C GLY A 39 -10.95 -10.35 -7.57
N ILE A 40 -10.21 -9.34 -8.03
CA ILE A 40 -10.24 -8.87 -9.42
C ILE A 40 -9.47 -9.84 -10.35
N GLN A 41 -8.40 -10.45 -9.86
CA GLN A 41 -7.49 -11.28 -10.65
C GLN A 41 -8.18 -12.44 -11.41
N PRO A 42 -8.99 -13.32 -10.77
CA PRO A 42 -9.68 -14.40 -11.49
C PRO A 42 -10.79 -13.89 -12.42
N ASN A 43 -11.46 -12.79 -12.07
CA ASN A 43 -12.51 -12.20 -12.90
C ASN A 43 -11.92 -11.62 -14.20
N MET A 44 -10.75 -11.00 -14.13
CA MET A 44 -10.04 -10.53 -15.31
C MET A 44 -9.61 -11.67 -16.24
N VAL A 45 -9.12 -12.80 -15.71
CA VAL A 45 -8.78 -13.98 -16.53
C VAL A 45 -10.00 -14.43 -17.35
N ILE A 46 -11.15 -14.56 -16.68
CA ILE A 46 -12.39 -15.01 -17.33
C ILE A 46 -12.87 -13.97 -18.35
N TYR A 47 -12.79 -12.68 -18.04
CA TYR A 47 -13.20 -11.61 -18.95
C TYR A 47 -12.33 -11.56 -20.22
N LEU A 48 -11.01 -11.66 -20.07
CA LEU A 48 -10.05 -11.63 -21.18
C LEU A 48 -10.21 -12.85 -22.10
N THR A 49 -10.45 -14.02 -21.52
CA THR A 49 -10.61 -15.27 -22.30
C THR A 49 -12.00 -15.43 -22.91
N LYS A 50 -13.08 -15.12 -22.20
CA LYS A 50 -14.45 -15.32 -22.69
C LYS A 50 -14.99 -14.14 -23.51
N GLN A 51 -14.74 -12.91 -23.08
CA GLN A 51 -15.34 -11.73 -23.69
C GLN A 51 -14.44 -11.11 -24.76
N TYR A 52 -13.13 -11.09 -24.50
CA TYR A 52 -12.12 -10.57 -25.43
C TYR A 52 -11.59 -11.63 -26.40
N GLY A 53 -11.92 -12.91 -26.18
CA GLY A 53 -11.52 -14.03 -27.05
C GLY A 53 -10.01 -14.27 -27.13
N LEU A 54 -9.24 -13.74 -26.16
CA LEU A 54 -7.80 -13.91 -26.13
C LEU A 54 -7.43 -15.35 -25.79
N SER A 55 -6.31 -15.82 -26.34
CA SER A 55 -5.76 -17.12 -25.96
C SER A 55 -5.33 -17.09 -24.48
N ALA A 56 -5.34 -18.25 -23.82
CA ALA A 56 -4.93 -18.35 -22.41
C ALA A 56 -3.50 -17.83 -22.19
N ALA A 57 -2.62 -18.00 -23.18
CA ALA A 57 -1.24 -17.50 -23.15
C ALA A 57 -1.18 -15.96 -23.21
N GLU A 58 -1.97 -15.33 -24.06
CA GLU A 58 -2.03 -13.86 -24.15
C GLU A 58 -2.66 -13.23 -22.91
N ALA A 59 -3.75 -13.82 -22.40
CA ALA A 59 -4.38 -13.37 -21.16
C ALA A 59 -3.42 -13.45 -19.96
N ALA A 60 -2.61 -14.52 -19.89
CA ALA A 60 -1.58 -14.68 -18.86
C ALA A 60 -0.47 -13.62 -18.99
N ASN A 61 -0.03 -13.29 -20.21
CA ASN A 61 0.96 -12.22 -20.43
C ASN A 61 0.44 -10.84 -19.99
N VAL A 62 -0.83 -10.53 -20.28
CA VAL A 62 -1.47 -9.28 -19.84
C VAL A 62 -1.53 -9.20 -18.31
N LEU A 63 -1.94 -10.30 -17.66
CA LEU A 63 -1.97 -10.36 -16.19
C LEU A 63 -0.57 -10.28 -15.57
N PHE A 64 0.42 -10.88 -16.20
CA PHE A 64 1.80 -10.78 -15.76
C PHE A 64 2.31 -9.34 -15.83
N LEU A 65 2.04 -8.63 -16.93
CA LEU A 65 2.37 -7.22 -17.08
C LEU A 65 1.63 -6.34 -16.07
N TRP A 66 0.35 -6.62 -15.82
CA TRP A 66 -0.45 -5.94 -14.81
C TRP A 66 0.16 -6.10 -13.41
N SER A 67 0.51 -7.32 -13.01
CA SER A 67 1.14 -7.59 -11.72
C SER A 67 2.51 -6.89 -11.61
N ALA A 68 3.34 -7.00 -12.66
CA ALA A 68 4.64 -6.33 -12.70
C ALA A 68 4.53 -4.80 -12.57
N ALA A 69 3.54 -4.19 -13.22
CA ALA A 69 3.27 -2.76 -13.09
C ALA A 69 2.80 -2.39 -11.68
N THR A 70 1.92 -3.20 -11.08
CA THR A 70 1.40 -3.00 -9.73
C THR A 70 2.50 -3.09 -8.68
N ASP A 71 3.46 -4.00 -8.83
CA ASP A 71 4.60 -4.14 -7.92
C ASP A 71 5.64 -3.00 -8.08
N PHE A 72 5.75 -2.43 -9.29
CA PHE A 72 6.66 -1.32 -9.57
C PHE A 72 6.11 0.03 -9.08
N PHE A 73 4.79 0.22 -9.13
CA PHE A 73 4.14 1.50 -8.79
C PHE A 73 4.45 2.02 -7.38
N PRO A 74 4.53 1.18 -6.31
CA PRO A 74 4.92 1.60 -4.97
C PRO A 74 6.31 2.22 -4.90
N ILE A 75 7.26 1.78 -5.73
CA ILE A 75 8.62 2.33 -5.77
C ILE A 75 8.57 3.78 -6.26
N VAL A 76 7.83 4.01 -7.34
CA VAL A 76 7.62 5.36 -7.90
C VAL A 76 6.85 6.24 -6.91
N GLY A 77 5.80 5.68 -6.28
CA GLY A 77 5.00 6.36 -5.27
C GLY A 77 5.82 6.75 -4.04
N ALA A 78 6.71 5.88 -3.57
CA ALA A 78 7.60 6.15 -2.45
C ALA A 78 8.58 7.28 -2.78
N PHE A 79 9.20 7.25 -3.96
CA PHE A 79 10.08 8.32 -4.42
C PHE A 79 9.36 9.69 -4.49
N MET A 80 8.11 9.70 -4.99
CA MET A 80 7.27 10.91 -4.99
C MET A 80 6.90 11.37 -3.57
N ALA A 81 6.58 10.44 -2.67
CA ALA A 81 6.22 10.73 -1.28
C ALA A 81 7.35 11.41 -0.52
N ASP A 82 8.57 10.89 -0.69
CA ASP A 82 9.78 11.34 0.00
C ASP A 82 10.31 12.67 -0.57
N SER A 83 10.08 12.94 -1.86
CA SER A 83 10.65 14.11 -2.54
C SER A 83 9.77 15.37 -2.48
N TYR A 84 8.44 15.25 -2.60
CA TYR A 84 7.59 16.43 -2.90
C TYR A 84 6.40 16.68 -1.97
N VAL A 85 5.76 15.64 -1.41
CA VAL A 85 4.36 15.74 -0.94
C VAL A 85 4.18 15.47 0.55
N GLY A 86 5.12 14.72 1.17
CA GLY A 86 5.00 14.26 2.54
C GLY A 86 4.09 13.02 2.68
N ARG A 87 4.36 12.19 3.70
CA ARG A 87 3.77 10.85 3.88
C ARG A 87 2.23 10.84 3.93
N PHE A 88 1.60 11.81 4.59
CA PHE A 88 0.15 11.80 4.82
C PHE A 88 -0.66 12.13 3.55
N ARG A 89 -0.17 13.06 2.73
CA ARG A 89 -0.86 13.49 1.50
C ARG A 89 -0.74 12.45 0.39
N THR A 90 0.36 11.70 0.35
CA THR A 90 0.55 10.62 -0.62
C THR A 90 -0.38 9.44 -0.34
N ILE A 91 -0.56 9.07 0.94
CA ILE A 91 -1.52 8.03 1.33
C ILE A 91 -2.95 8.46 0.99
N ALA A 92 -3.33 9.70 1.31
CA ALA A 92 -4.68 10.20 1.00
C ALA A 92 -4.97 10.21 -0.51
N PHE A 93 -3.99 10.60 -1.34
CA PHE A 93 -4.13 10.56 -2.79
C PHE A 93 -4.23 9.12 -3.31
N GLY A 94 -3.39 8.21 -2.82
CA GLY A 94 -3.46 6.79 -3.18
C GLY A 94 -4.84 6.19 -2.88
N SER A 95 -5.38 6.44 -1.68
CA SER A 95 -6.73 5.97 -1.31
C SER A 95 -7.84 6.56 -2.19
N LEU A 96 -7.74 7.83 -2.61
CA LEU A 96 -8.73 8.42 -3.52
C LEU A 96 -8.67 7.82 -4.92
N VAL A 97 -7.47 7.56 -5.44
CA VAL A 97 -7.29 6.90 -6.75
C VAL A 97 -7.82 5.47 -6.71
N SER A 98 -7.51 4.71 -5.66
CA SER A 98 -8.01 3.33 -5.48
C SER A 98 -9.52 3.24 -5.30
N LEU A 99 -10.20 4.31 -4.84
CA LEU A 99 -11.66 4.36 -4.75
C LEU A 99 -12.31 4.68 -6.10
N LEU A 100 -11.61 5.45 -6.95
CA LEU A 100 -12.13 5.90 -8.24
C LEU A 100 -12.03 4.82 -9.33
N VAL A 101 -11.03 3.94 -9.21
CA VAL A 101 -10.86 2.73 -10.04
C VAL A 101 -11.79 1.62 -9.54
#